data_AF-A0A934THJ9-F1
#
_entry.id   AF-A0A934THJ9-F1
#
_cell.length_a   1.000
_cell.length_b   1.000
_cell.length_c   1.000
_cell.angle_alpha   90.00
_cell.angle_beta   90.00
_cell.angle_gamma   90.00
#
_symmetry.space_group_name_H-M   'P 1'
#
loop_
_entity.id
_entity.type
_entity.pdbx_description
1 polymer ?
#
loop_
_entity_poly.entity_id
_entity_poly.type
_entity_poly.pdbx_seq_one_letter_code
_entity_poly.pdbx_strand_id
1 'polypeptide(L)'
;MNHDQTTDTDTPMRDAGSAITSVASDIRNAAVGKFDEAVTEARSRAEGARSDVADEVGDVASALRRASEELRGGSTQERTFGMIAGSLADASDYIRDKDFGDALKSVSRVARDNPLLFLGGAALLGFAASRYAKASGDGTGTSHPPAPVDRKAQENRFVSEGNPNTQPMRGAP
;
A
#
# COMPACT_ATOMS: atom_id res chain seq x y z
N MET A 1 -31.75 50.04 -1.81
CA MET A 1 -31.75 49.45 -3.16
C MET A 1 -30.46 48.66 -3.35
N ASN A 2 -30.63 47.34 -3.43
CA ASN A 2 -29.88 46.26 -4.09
C ASN A 2 -28.36 46.37 -4.28
N HIS A 3 -27.66 45.44 -3.61
CA HIS A 3 -26.29 45.01 -3.90
C HIS A 3 -26.24 44.21 -5.20
N ASP A 4 -25.31 44.55 -6.11
CA ASP A 4 -24.87 43.69 -7.19
C ASP A 4 -23.45 43.23 -6.86
N GLN A 5 -23.34 42.04 -6.27
CA GLN A 5 -22.09 41.28 -6.21
C GLN A 5 -22.15 40.24 -7.33
N THR A 6 -21.83 40.65 -8.54
CA THR A 6 -21.52 39.72 -9.63
C THR A 6 -20.14 39.14 -9.37
N THR A 7 -20.11 37.81 -9.32
CA THR A 7 -19.09 36.99 -8.67
C THR A 7 -17.95 36.69 -9.64
N ASP A 8 -16.71 37.03 -9.28
CA ASP A 8 -15.47 36.55 -9.90
C ASP A 8 -15.46 35.01 -9.89
N THR A 9 -15.73 34.39 -11.05
CA THR A 9 -15.78 32.91 -11.16
C THR A 9 -14.85 32.35 -12.24
N ASP A 10 -14.08 33.18 -12.96
CA ASP A 10 -13.27 32.75 -14.12
C ASP A 10 -11.79 32.39 -13.81
N THR A 11 -11.33 32.57 -12.58
CA THR A 11 -9.90 32.41 -12.21
C THR A 11 -9.45 30.99 -11.81
N PRO A 12 -10.25 30.08 -11.21
CA PRO A 12 -9.71 28.84 -10.64
C PRO A 12 -9.22 27.80 -11.68
N MET A 13 -9.73 27.83 -12.92
CA MET A 13 -9.37 26.82 -13.94
C MET A 13 -8.03 27.09 -14.64
N ARG A 14 -7.61 28.37 -14.74
CA ARG A 14 -6.34 28.76 -15.38
C ARG A 14 -5.12 28.42 -14.52
N ASP A 15 -5.29 28.56 -13.20
CA ASP A 15 -4.25 28.23 -12.22
C ASP A 15 -4.08 26.71 -12.11
N ALA A 16 -5.18 25.95 -12.15
CA ALA A 16 -5.13 24.50 -12.19
C ALA A 16 -4.41 23.97 -13.45
N GLY A 17 -4.69 24.52 -14.62
CA GLY A 17 -4.03 24.13 -15.87
C GLY A 17 -2.52 24.39 -15.87
N SER A 18 -2.10 25.53 -15.29
CA SER A 18 -0.68 25.90 -15.18
C SER A 18 0.06 25.01 -14.17
N ALA A 19 -0.57 24.72 -13.02
CA ALA A 19 -0.02 23.83 -12.01
C ALA A 19 0.15 22.39 -12.54
N ILE A 20 -0.86 21.87 -13.26
CA ILE A 20 -0.80 20.54 -13.88
C ILE A 20 0.33 20.46 -14.91
N THR A 21 0.50 21.51 -15.72
CA THR A 21 1.55 21.56 -16.75
C THR A 21 2.96 21.58 -16.14
N SER A 22 3.15 22.31 -15.04
CA SER A 22 4.43 22.30 -14.31
C SER A 22 4.74 20.91 -13.75
N VAL A 23 3.78 20.30 -13.05
CA VAL A 23 3.93 18.96 -12.47
C VAL A 23 4.22 17.92 -13.55
N ALA A 24 3.55 17.99 -14.69
CA ALA A 24 3.79 17.08 -15.81
C ALA A 24 5.22 17.23 -16.39
N SER A 25 5.75 18.45 -16.43
CA SER A 25 7.10 18.74 -16.93
C SER A 25 8.17 18.22 -15.96
N ASP A 26 7.96 18.43 -14.66
CA ASP A 26 8.86 17.94 -13.61
C ASP A 26 8.93 16.41 -13.60
N ILE A 27 7.77 15.74 -13.70
CA ILE A 27 7.69 14.28 -13.80
C ILE A 27 8.42 13.78 -15.05
N ARG A 28 8.24 14.42 -16.20
CA ARG A 28 8.93 14.04 -17.44
C ARG A 28 10.45 14.12 -17.28
N ASN A 29 10.96 15.21 -16.73
CA ASN A 29 12.40 15.41 -16.54
C ASN A 29 12.99 14.40 -15.54
N ALA A 30 12.27 14.11 -14.44
CA ALA A 30 12.68 13.11 -13.46
C ALA A 30 12.64 11.69 -14.02
N ALA A 31 11.61 11.35 -14.82
CA ALA A 31 11.42 10.02 -15.38
C ALA A 31 12.51 9.66 -16.41
N VAL A 32 12.83 10.57 -17.33
CA VAL A 32 13.77 10.28 -18.45
C VAL A 32 15.17 9.89 -17.96
N GLY A 33 15.62 10.40 -16.82
CA GLY A 33 16.97 10.14 -16.30
C GLY A 33 17.09 9.03 -15.26
N LYS A 34 16.00 8.67 -14.57
CA LYS A 34 16.04 7.77 -13.39
C LYS A 34 15.19 6.52 -13.51
N PHE A 35 14.30 6.47 -14.49
CA PHE A 35 13.37 5.34 -14.63
C PHE A 35 14.08 4.04 -15.04
N ASP A 36 15.00 4.09 -16.00
CA ASP A 36 15.68 2.88 -16.49
C ASP A 36 16.55 2.21 -15.41
N GLU A 37 17.25 3.02 -14.61
CA GLU A 37 18.04 2.56 -13.47
C GLU A 37 17.14 1.97 -12.37
N ALA A 38 16.06 2.66 -12.02
CA ALA A 38 15.09 2.20 -11.03
C ALA A 38 14.40 0.90 -11.44
N VAL A 39 14.03 0.76 -12.72
CA VAL A 39 13.40 -0.47 -13.24
C VAL A 39 14.38 -1.64 -13.20
N THR A 40 15.64 -1.42 -13.57
CA THR A 40 16.67 -2.48 -13.54
C THR A 40 16.90 -2.98 -12.12
N GLU A 41 17.02 -2.07 -11.16
CA GLU A 41 17.19 -2.40 -9.73
C GLU A 41 15.94 -3.04 -9.12
N ALA A 42 14.75 -2.58 -9.52
CA ALA A 42 13.50 -3.21 -9.09
C ALA A 42 13.39 -4.64 -9.63
N ARG A 43 13.81 -4.89 -10.88
CA ARG A 43 13.77 -6.23 -11.48
C ARG A 43 14.63 -7.22 -10.70
N SER A 44 15.86 -6.85 -10.34
CA SER A 44 16.79 -7.72 -9.60
C SER A 44 16.26 -8.09 -8.21
N ARG A 45 15.58 -7.16 -7.53
CA ARG A 45 14.98 -7.39 -6.20
C ARG A 45 13.65 -8.14 -6.26
N ALA A 46 12.88 -7.95 -7.33
CA ALA A 46 11.56 -8.54 -7.47
C ALA A 46 11.59 -10.03 -7.82
N GLU A 47 12.72 -10.60 -8.25
CA GLU A 47 12.74 -12.00 -8.73
C GLU A 47 12.22 -13.02 -7.71
N GLY A 48 12.54 -12.82 -6.42
CA GLY A 48 12.08 -13.71 -5.35
C GLY A 48 10.61 -13.55 -4.98
N ALA A 49 10.05 -12.35 -5.11
CA ALA A 49 8.65 -12.07 -4.75
C ALA A 49 7.66 -12.38 -5.89
N ARG A 50 8.15 -12.61 -7.11
CA ARG A 50 7.31 -12.84 -8.29
C ARG A 50 6.55 -14.14 -8.25
N SER A 51 7.17 -15.24 -7.81
CA SER A 51 6.47 -16.53 -7.74
C SER A 51 5.30 -16.41 -6.77
N ASP A 52 5.57 -15.94 -5.56
CA ASP A 52 4.55 -15.77 -4.51
C ASP A 52 3.38 -14.89 -4.97
N VAL A 53 3.67 -13.78 -5.65
CA VAL A 53 2.62 -12.89 -6.19
C VAL A 53 1.88 -13.54 -7.36
N ALA A 54 2.58 -14.22 -8.27
CA ALA A 54 1.95 -14.92 -9.39
C ALA A 54 1.05 -16.07 -8.92
N ASP A 55 1.50 -16.81 -7.91
CA ASP A 55 0.76 -17.93 -7.33
C ASP A 55 -0.53 -17.43 -6.64
N GLU A 56 -0.46 -16.36 -5.84
CA GLU A 56 -1.65 -15.73 -5.24
C GLU A 56 -2.65 -15.24 -6.30
N VAL A 57 -2.16 -14.57 -7.35
CA VAL A 57 -3.02 -14.09 -8.44
C VAL A 57 -3.65 -15.27 -9.19
N GLY A 58 -2.89 -16.35 -9.42
CA GLY A 58 -3.37 -17.58 -10.05
C GLY A 58 -4.41 -18.32 -9.20
N ASP A 59 -4.25 -18.31 -7.88
CA ASP A 59 -5.21 -18.88 -6.94
C ASP A 59 -6.53 -18.10 -6.93
N VAL A 60 -6.45 -16.77 -6.95
CA VAL A 60 -7.65 -15.91 -7.09
C VAL A 60 -8.32 -16.13 -8.45
N ALA A 61 -7.55 -16.21 -9.54
CA ALA A 61 -8.08 -16.52 -10.87
C ALA A 61 -8.82 -17.86 -10.86
N SER A 62 -8.21 -18.89 -10.26
CA SER A 62 -8.77 -20.23 -10.14
C SER A 62 -10.05 -20.24 -9.29
N ALA A 63 -10.07 -19.53 -8.17
CA ALA A 63 -11.24 -19.40 -7.31
C ALA A 63 -12.39 -18.69 -8.05
N LEU A 64 -12.11 -17.60 -8.76
CA LEU A 64 -13.09 -16.88 -9.57
C LEU A 64 -13.60 -17.72 -10.74
N ARG A 65 -12.72 -18.49 -11.40
CA ARG A 65 -13.08 -19.42 -12.47
C ARG A 65 -14.05 -20.49 -11.97
N ARG A 66 -13.75 -21.12 -10.84
CA ARG A 66 -14.64 -22.10 -10.18
C ARG A 66 -15.98 -21.46 -9.81
N ALA A 67 -15.95 -20.29 -9.18
CA ALA A 67 -17.18 -19.56 -8.85
C ALA A 67 -18.00 -19.22 -10.10
N SER A 68 -17.36 -18.89 -11.23
CA SER A 68 -18.05 -18.63 -12.49
C SER A 68 -18.75 -19.88 -13.03
N GLU A 69 -18.14 -21.06 -12.90
CA GLU A 69 -18.70 -22.35 -13.34
C GLU A 69 -19.86 -22.82 -12.47
N GLU A 70 -19.89 -22.38 -11.21
CA GLU A 70 -21.01 -22.61 -10.29
C GLU A 70 -22.21 -21.67 -10.55
N LEU A 71 -22.00 -20.54 -11.24
CA LEU A 71 -23.07 -19.67 -11.67
C LEU A 71 -23.88 -20.32 -12.81
N ARG A 72 -25.13 -19.85 -13.00
CA ARG A 72 -25.98 -20.35 -14.07
C ARG A 72 -25.31 -20.13 -15.43
N GLY A 73 -25.00 -21.23 -16.09
CA GLY A 73 -24.43 -21.27 -17.44
C GLY A 73 -25.15 -20.34 -18.41
N GLY A 74 -24.38 -19.51 -19.11
CA GLY A 74 -24.83 -18.47 -20.04
C GLY A 74 -25.18 -17.12 -19.43
N SER A 75 -25.10 -16.94 -18.10
CA SER A 75 -25.43 -15.66 -17.46
C SER A 75 -24.38 -14.58 -17.75
N THR A 76 -24.81 -13.30 -17.74
CA THR A 76 -23.88 -12.17 -17.89
C THR A 76 -22.84 -12.16 -16.77
N GLN A 77 -23.24 -12.55 -15.56
CA GLN A 77 -22.37 -12.66 -14.41
C GLN A 77 -21.27 -13.70 -14.63
N GLU A 78 -21.60 -14.92 -15.04
CA GLU A 78 -20.61 -15.96 -15.38
C GLU A 78 -19.59 -15.44 -16.40
N ARG A 79 -20.05 -14.81 -17.49
CA ARG A 79 -19.15 -14.27 -18.52
C ARG A 79 -18.21 -13.20 -17.95
N THR A 80 -18.72 -12.31 -17.11
CA THR A 80 -17.92 -11.28 -16.46
C THR A 80 -16.89 -11.89 -15.51
N PHE A 81 -17.28 -12.83 -14.65
CA PHE A 81 -16.35 -13.53 -13.75
C PHE A 81 -15.30 -14.33 -14.51
N GLY A 82 -15.69 -15.03 -15.58
CA GLY A 82 -14.76 -15.77 -16.44
C GLY A 82 -13.79 -14.86 -17.17
N MET A 83 -14.23 -13.67 -17.59
CA MET A 83 -13.36 -12.66 -18.22
C MET A 83 -12.33 -12.11 -17.22
N ILE A 84 -12.75 -11.85 -15.98
CA ILE A 84 -11.85 -11.41 -14.91
C ILE A 84 -10.86 -12.52 -14.54
N ALA A 85 -11.34 -13.76 -14.41
CA ALA A 85 -10.48 -14.90 -14.11
C ALA A 85 -9.42 -15.10 -15.21
N GLY A 86 -9.83 -15.01 -16.49
CA GLY A 86 -8.91 -15.09 -17.62
C GLY A 86 -7.85 -13.98 -17.60
N SER A 87 -8.25 -12.74 -17.35
CA SER A 87 -7.29 -11.63 -17.28
C SER A 87 -6.33 -11.73 -16.09
N LEU A 88 -6.76 -12.28 -14.95
CA LEU A 88 -5.89 -12.56 -13.81
C LEU A 88 -4.93 -13.72 -14.10
N ALA A 89 -5.38 -14.78 -14.77
CA ALA A 89 -4.52 -15.89 -15.19
C ALA A 89 -3.42 -15.38 -16.14
N ASP A 90 -3.79 -14.63 -17.19
CA ASP A 90 -2.84 -14.01 -18.10
C ASP A 90 -1.84 -13.12 -17.33
N ALA A 91 -2.32 -12.32 -16.38
CA ALA A 91 -1.45 -11.48 -15.55
C ALA A 91 -0.47 -12.31 -14.70
N SER A 92 -0.90 -13.46 -14.16
CA SER A 92 -0.02 -14.35 -13.39
C SER A 92 1.12 -14.92 -14.24
N ASP A 93 0.84 -15.28 -15.49
CA ASP A 93 1.84 -15.77 -16.45
C ASP A 93 2.83 -14.66 -16.82
N TYR A 94 2.35 -13.45 -17.09
CA TYR A 94 3.23 -12.29 -17.36
C TYR A 94 4.15 -11.95 -16.18
N ILE A 95 3.69 -12.11 -14.94
CA ILE A 95 4.50 -11.87 -13.72
C ILE A 95 5.61 -12.93 -13.62
N ARG A 96 5.32 -14.17 -14.01
CA ARG A 96 6.24 -15.31 -13.95
C ARG A 96 7.32 -15.25 -15.03
N ASP A 97 6.96 -14.93 -16.27
CA ASP A 97 7.82 -15.11 -17.45
C ASP A 97 8.79 -13.94 -17.71
N LYS A 98 8.86 -12.95 -16.82
CA LYS A 98 9.81 -11.82 -16.84
C LYS A 98 9.71 -10.88 -18.07
N ASP A 99 8.58 -10.86 -18.79
CA ASP A 99 8.39 -9.99 -19.98
C ASP A 99 7.90 -8.57 -19.65
N PHE A 100 8.69 -7.83 -18.87
CA PHE A 100 8.37 -6.42 -18.57
C PHE A 100 8.39 -5.50 -19.79
N GLY A 101 9.17 -5.85 -20.83
CA GLY A 101 9.21 -5.07 -22.06
C GLY A 101 7.86 -5.04 -22.75
N ASP A 102 7.12 -6.15 -22.71
CA ASP A 102 5.79 -6.25 -23.28
C ASP A 102 4.72 -5.72 -22.32
N ALA A 103 4.91 -5.87 -21.01
CA ALA A 103 4.05 -5.21 -20.02
C ALA A 103 4.00 -3.68 -20.21
N LEU A 104 5.16 -3.04 -20.45
CA LEU A 104 5.23 -1.60 -20.71
C LEU A 104 4.52 -1.19 -22.02
N LYS A 105 4.60 -2.02 -23.07
CA LYS A 105 3.85 -1.78 -24.32
C LYS A 105 2.34 -1.86 -24.10
N SER A 106 1.88 -2.82 -23.29
CA SER A 106 0.48 -2.96 -22.92
C SER A 106 -0.05 -1.76 -22.12
N VAL A 107 0.74 -1.24 -21.17
CA VAL A 107 0.40 -0.01 -20.43
C VAL A 107 0.25 1.18 -21.39
N SER A 108 1.16 1.32 -22.36
CA SER A 108 1.08 2.40 -23.36
C SER A 108 -0.20 2.33 -24.21
N ARG A 109 -0.63 1.11 -24.56
CA ARG A 109 -1.90 0.89 -25.26
C ARG A 109 -3.09 1.30 -24.41
N VAL A 110 -3.15 0.85 -23.15
CA VAL A 110 -4.23 1.20 -22.21
C VAL A 110 -4.32 2.72 -22.01
N ALA A 111 -3.18 3.41 -21.88
CA ALA A 111 -3.15 4.86 -21.72
C ALA A 111 -3.76 5.61 -22.92
N ARG A 112 -3.59 5.08 -24.14
CA ARG A 112 -4.12 5.67 -25.37
C ARG A 112 -5.58 5.30 -25.62
N ASP A 113 -5.93 4.04 -25.38
CA ASP A 113 -7.25 3.50 -25.70
C ASP A 113 -8.28 3.83 -24.61
N ASN A 114 -7.86 3.92 -23.34
CA ASN A 114 -8.71 4.17 -22.19
C ASN A 114 -8.07 5.15 -21.18
N PRO A 115 -8.04 6.46 -21.49
CA PRO A 115 -7.39 7.47 -20.65
C PRO A 115 -7.94 7.50 -19.21
N LEU A 116 -9.25 7.30 -19.03
CA LEU A 116 -9.88 7.27 -17.70
C LEU A 116 -9.37 6.10 -16.85
N LEU A 117 -9.20 4.92 -17.45
CA LEU A 117 -8.69 3.75 -16.74
C LEU A 117 -7.23 3.95 -16.33
N PHE A 118 -6.42 4.55 -17.20
CA PHE A 118 -5.05 4.89 -16.89
C PHE A 118 -4.93 5.92 -15.75
N LEU A 119 -5.69 7.02 -15.82
CA LEU A 119 -5.70 8.04 -14.77
C LEU A 119 -6.21 7.50 -13.43
N GLY A 120 -7.28 6.70 -13.44
CA GLY A 120 -7.80 6.04 -12.26
C GLY A 120 -6.80 5.07 -11.63
N GLY A 121 -6.15 4.23 -12.45
CA GLY A 121 -5.10 3.32 -12.00
C GLY A 121 -3.89 4.07 -11.41
N ALA A 122 -3.42 5.12 -12.08
CA ALA A 122 -2.30 5.93 -11.61
C ALA A 122 -2.60 6.63 -10.27
N ALA A 123 -3.82 7.16 -10.10
CA ALA A 123 -4.25 7.78 -8.86
C ALA A 123 -4.29 6.77 -7.70
N LEU A 124 -4.85 5.57 -7.93
CA LEU A 124 -4.89 4.49 -6.94
C LEU A 124 -3.48 4.01 -6.57
N LEU A 125 -2.61 3.81 -7.55
CA LEU A 125 -1.20 3.44 -7.31
C LEU A 125 -0.47 4.52 -6.50
N GLY A 126 -0.65 5.79 -6.84
CA GLY A 126 -0.06 6.91 -6.10
C GLY A 126 -0.56 6.98 -4.65
N PHE A 127 -1.85 6.73 -4.42
CA PHE A 127 -2.42 6.64 -3.08
C PHE A 127 -1.90 5.44 -2.29
N ALA A 128 -1.83 4.26 -2.91
CA ALA A 128 -1.27 3.08 -2.27
C ALA A 128 0.20 3.28 -1.89
N ALA A 129 0.98 3.90 -2.77
CA ALA A 129 2.37 4.26 -2.53
C ALA A 129 2.49 5.27 -1.38
N SER A 130 1.64 6.31 -1.32
CA SER A 130 1.65 7.27 -0.21
C SER A 130 1.28 6.63 1.12
N ARG A 131 0.34 5.68 1.13
CA ARG A 131 -0.02 4.89 2.31
C ARG A 131 1.14 4.03 2.77
N TYR A 132 1.84 3.35 1.85
CA TYR A 132 3.01 2.55 2.17
C TYR A 132 4.16 3.40 2.71
N ALA A 133 4.43 4.55 2.09
CA ALA A 133 5.43 5.51 2.56
C ALA A 133 5.13 5.99 3.99
N LYS A 134 3.85 6.33 4.29
CA LYS A 134 3.42 6.69 5.65
C LYS A 134 3.59 5.54 6.63
N ALA A 135 3.12 4.34 6.27
CA ALA A 135 3.21 3.15 7.12
C ALA A 135 4.66 2.73 7.41
N SER A 136 5.58 2.98 6.49
CA SER A 136 7.01 2.70 6.66
C SER A 136 7.71 3.70 7.60
N GLY A 137 7.08 4.86 7.86
CA GLY A 137 7.61 5.90 8.75
C GLY A 137 7.22 5.76 10.22
N ASP A 138 6.18 4.97 10.54
CA ASP A 138 5.69 4.78 11.92
C ASP A 138 6.49 3.73 12.73
N GLY A 139 7.68 3.35 12.25
CA GLY A 139 8.61 2.43 12.93
C GLY A 139 9.60 3.09 13.89
N THR A 140 9.69 4.43 13.92
CA THR A 140 10.42 5.15 14.97
C THR A 140 9.47 5.43 16.12
N GLY A 141 9.09 4.36 16.83
CA GLY A 141 8.65 4.49 18.20
C GLY A 141 9.71 5.31 18.93
N THR A 142 9.31 6.45 19.47
CA THR A 142 9.94 7.06 20.62
C THR A 142 10.17 5.95 21.64
N SER A 143 11.39 5.42 21.63
CA SER A 143 11.95 4.76 22.79
C SER A 143 12.04 5.86 23.82
N HIS A 144 10.97 6.03 24.59
CA HIS A 144 11.05 6.71 25.87
C HIS A 144 12.14 5.94 26.62
N PRO A 145 13.33 6.52 26.86
CA PRO A 145 14.29 5.84 27.70
C PRO A 145 13.57 5.56 29.03
N PRO A 146 13.55 4.32 29.54
CA PRO A 146 12.98 4.08 30.86
C PRO A 146 13.70 5.03 31.81
N ALA A 147 12.94 5.91 32.46
CA ALA A 147 13.48 6.76 33.51
C ALA A 147 14.27 5.84 34.47
N PRO A 148 15.49 6.22 34.89
CA PRO A 148 16.25 5.40 35.81
C PRO A 148 15.43 5.25 37.09
N VAL A 149 14.88 4.06 37.29
CA VAL A 149 14.30 3.69 38.57
C VAL A 149 15.45 3.65 39.56
N ASP A 150 15.52 4.69 40.39
CA ASP A 150 16.50 4.84 41.45
C ASP A 150 16.23 3.76 42.52
N ARG A 151 16.77 2.56 42.27
CA ARG A 151 16.52 1.32 43.03
C ARG A 151 16.98 1.42 44.48
N LYS A 152 17.74 2.45 44.83
CA LYS A 152 18.28 2.67 46.18
C LYS A 152 17.26 3.23 47.18
N ALA A 153 16.12 3.74 46.73
CA ALA A 153 15.10 4.29 47.64
C ALA A 153 14.07 3.24 48.12
N GLN A 154 13.96 2.07 47.47
CA GLN A 154 12.94 1.07 47.79
C GLN A 154 13.39 0.04 48.83
N GLU A 155 14.69 -0.21 48.96
CA GLU A 155 15.26 -1.16 49.93
C GLU A 155 15.03 -0.71 51.39
N ASN A 156 15.11 0.60 51.66
CA ASN A 156 14.95 1.14 53.01
C ASN A 156 13.49 1.22 53.50
N ARG A 157 12.49 1.08 52.62
CA ARG A 157 11.08 1.03 53.04
C ARG A 157 10.62 -0.38 53.40
N PHE A 158 11.21 -1.42 52.81
CA PHE A 158 10.82 -2.81 53.09
C PHE A 158 11.34 -3.32 54.44
N VAL A 159 12.35 -2.65 55.03
CA VAL A 159 12.91 -3.00 56.34
C VAL A 159 12.20 -2.28 57.50
N SER A 160 11.43 -1.22 57.22
CA SER A 160 10.82 -0.39 58.27
C SER A 160 9.34 -0.67 58.54
N GLU A 161 8.66 -1.48 57.73
CA GLU A 161 7.32 -1.99 58.02
C GLU A 161 7.43 -3.43 58.53
N GLY A 162 7.25 -3.59 59.84
CA GLY A 162 7.41 -4.87 60.54
C GLY A 162 6.61 -5.99 59.89
N ASN A 163 7.30 -7.09 59.58
CA ASN A 163 6.72 -8.34 59.12
C ASN A 163 5.72 -8.89 60.17
N PRO A 164 4.41 -8.93 59.89
CA PRO A 164 3.42 -9.41 60.85
C PRO A 164 3.32 -10.95 60.92
N ASN A 165 4.14 -11.69 60.18
CA ASN A 165 4.01 -13.16 60.04
C ASN A 165 5.07 -14.00 60.74
N THR A 166 5.73 -13.50 61.80
CA THR A 166 6.48 -14.36 62.72
C THR A 166 5.66 -14.65 63.97
N GLN A 167 4.70 -15.56 63.87
CA GLN A 167 4.18 -16.25 65.06
C GLN A 167 5.30 -17.18 65.58
N PRO A 168 5.76 -17.05 66.85
CA PRO A 168 6.72 -18.00 67.39
C PRO A 168 6.00 -19.29 67.76
N MET A 169 6.20 -20.34 66.96
CA MET A 169 5.89 -21.72 67.37
C MET A 169 6.87 -22.13 68.47
N ARG A 170 6.50 -21.87 69.73
CA ARG A 170 7.23 -22.32 70.91
C ARG A 170 6.79 -23.74 71.24
N GLY A 171 7.63 -24.72 70.91
CA GLY A 171 7.50 -26.09 71.41
C GLY A 171 7.59 -26.13 72.93
N ALA A 172 6.71 -26.93 73.54
CA ALA A 172 6.84 -27.38 74.92
C ALA A 172 7.36 -28.83 74.91
N PRO A 173 8.22 -29.23 75.85
CA PRO A 173 8.52 -30.64 76.08
C PRO A 173 7.33 -31.38 76.71
#